data_AF-A0A0H5Q365-F1
#
_entry.id   AF-A0A0H5Q365-F1
#
_cell.length_a   1.000
_cell.length_b   1.000
_cell.length_c   1.000
_cell.angle_alpha   90.00
_cell.angle_beta   90.00
_cell.angle_gamma   90.00
#
_symmetry.space_group_name_H-M   'P 1'
#
loop_
_entity.id
_entity.type
_entity.pdbx_description
1 polymer ?
#
loop_
_entity_poly.entity_id
_entity_poly.type
_entity_poly.pdbx_seq_one_letter_code
_entity_poly.pdbx_strand_id
1 'polypeptide(L)'
;MTRVILACMARATEWRRWYGEYVDDALAHIIKFQMPSFTSGETLTRVRYHWQAQHPSLGVAAEAPGIIIGVGIIDVPSGTAKADVPSPLSYPDVEWIAYEHTSFLPYTVISPDTYIAYELDLAPVQGGERDSRAQRVGGALGRDMWLCAEVDQDQGVFYLSCGGSSLFLLPA
;
A
#
# COMPACT_ATOMS: atom_id res chain seq x y z
N MET A 1 -53.65 1.31 9.60
CA MET A 1 -52.24 1.63 9.24
C MET A 1 -51.36 0.48 9.69
N THR A 2 -50.91 -0.36 8.78
CA THR A 2 -50.03 -1.50 9.08
C THR A 2 -48.58 -1.00 9.07
N ARG A 3 -47.89 -1.06 10.21
CA ARG A 3 -46.46 -0.73 10.29
C ARG A 3 -45.68 -1.88 9.65
N VAL A 4 -45.06 -1.62 8.50
CA VAL A 4 -44.03 -2.51 7.95
C VAL A 4 -42.81 -2.36 8.85
N ILE A 5 -42.53 -3.39 9.66
CA ILE A 5 -41.26 -3.49 10.37
C ILE A 5 -40.25 -4.01 9.35
N LEU A 6 -39.47 -3.11 8.76
CA LEU A 6 -38.27 -3.51 8.03
C LEU A 6 -37.28 -4.06 9.06
N ALA A 7 -37.17 -5.38 9.13
CA ALA A 7 -36.05 -6.02 9.80
C ALA A 7 -34.80 -5.74 8.96
N CYS A 8 -33.95 -4.82 9.39
CA CYS A 8 -32.61 -4.66 8.82
C CYS A 8 -31.81 -5.93 9.15
N MET A 9 -31.77 -6.90 8.24
CA MET A 9 -30.86 -8.03 8.36
C MET A 9 -29.43 -7.51 8.19
N ALA A 10 -28.57 -7.79 9.16
CA ALA A 10 -27.15 -7.48 9.04
C ALA A 10 -26.57 -8.29 7.87
N ARG A 11 -25.99 -7.62 6.87
CA ARG A 11 -25.32 -8.26 5.74
C ARG A 11 -24.10 -9.04 6.23
N ALA A 12 -23.81 -10.17 5.59
CA ALA A 12 -22.63 -10.98 5.90
C ALA A 12 -21.33 -10.24 5.52
N THR A 13 -20.22 -10.60 6.18
CA THR A 13 -18.90 -10.02 5.91
C THR A 13 -17.84 -11.08 5.65
N GLU A 14 -16.85 -10.77 4.84
CA GLU A 14 -15.73 -11.66 4.49
C GLU A 14 -14.38 -10.93 4.60
N TRP A 15 -13.39 -11.58 5.21
CA TRP A 15 -12.00 -11.12 5.21
C TRP A 15 -11.24 -11.81 4.09
N ARG A 16 -10.60 -11.02 3.21
CA ARG A 16 -9.69 -11.53 2.18
C ARG A 16 -8.27 -11.11 2.47
N ARG A 17 -7.35 -12.08 2.51
CA ARG A 17 -5.93 -11.85 2.76
C ARG A 17 -5.18 -11.64 1.46
N TRP A 18 -4.11 -10.89 1.54
CA TRP A 18 -3.21 -10.63 0.42
C TRP A 18 -1.81 -10.40 0.93
N TYR A 19 -0.84 -10.66 0.05
CA TYR A 19 0.56 -10.56 0.38
C TYR A 19 1.34 -10.22 -0.90
N GLY A 20 2.29 -9.32 -0.77
CA GLY A 20 3.26 -8.95 -1.79
C GLY A 20 4.64 -9.02 -1.16
N GLU A 21 5.26 -10.19 -1.22
CA GLU A 21 6.68 -10.37 -0.90
C GLU A 21 7.52 -9.94 -2.08
N TYR A 22 8.60 -9.20 -1.83
CA TYR A 22 9.64 -8.90 -2.83
C TYR A 22 9.07 -8.61 -4.20
N VAL A 23 8.17 -7.62 -4.32
CA VAL A 23 7.40 -7.40 -5.57
C VAL A 23 8.37 -7.32 -6.76
N ASP A 24 8.56 -8.48 -7.40
CA ASP A 24 9.43 -8.86 -8.52
C ASP A 24 10.98 -8.89 -8.36
N ASP A 25 11.60 -9.03 -7.17
CA ASP A 25 13.07 -8.83 -6.99
C ASP A 25 13.55 -7.47 -7.58
N ALA A 26 12.59 -6.58 -7.84
CA ALA A 26 12.72 -5.47 -8.75
C ALA A 26 12.91 -4.20 -7.93
N LEU A 27 14.12 -3.68 -8.03
CA LEU A 27 14.46 -2.37 -7.54
C LEU A 27 13.78 -1.32 -8.43
N ALA A 28 12.89 -0.50 -7.85
CA ALA A 28 12.11 0.46 -8.63
C ALA A 28 11.83 1.76 -7.86
N HIS A 29 11.56 2.83 -8.62
CA HIS A 29 11.02 4.08 -8.08
C HIS A 29 9.54 3.96 -7.70
N ILE A 30 8.84 3.00 -8.32
CA ILE A 30 7.40 2.80 -8.16
C ILE A 30 7.11 1.30 -8.13
N ILE A 31 6.44 0.84 -7.08
CA ILE A 31 5.99 -0.55 -6.91
C ILE A 31 4.47 -0.56 -6.82
N LYS A 32 3.84 -1.40 -7.65
CA LYS A 32 2.38 -1.55 -7.72
C LYS A 32 2.03 -3.02 -7.78
N PHE A 33 1.05 -3.44 -6.98
CA PHE A 33 0.47 -4.77 -7.10
C PHE A 33 -1.02 -4.74 -6.81
N GLN A 34 -1.72 -5.67 -7.45
CA GLN A 34 -3.17 -5.79 -7.35
C GLN A 34 -3.53 -6.51 -6.05
N MET A 35 -4.47 -5.92 -5.31
CA MET A 35 -5.11 -6.50 -4.13
C MET A 35 -6.38 -7.28 -4.57
N PRO A 36 -7.05 -8.03 -3.67
CA PRO A 36 -8.28 -8.72 -4.00
C PRO A 36 -9.32 -7.75 -4.61
N SER A 37 -9.78 -8.05 -5.82
CA SER A 37 -10.80 -7.26 -6.51
C SER A 37 -12.16 -7.37 -5.84
N PHE A 38 -13.01 -6.39 -6.12
CA PHE A 38 -14.41 -6.41 -5.72
C PHE A 38 -15.19 -7.44 -6.55
N THR A 39 -16.11 -8.16 -5.90
CA THR A 39 -17.20 -8.84 -6.61
C THR A 39 -18.45 -7.96 -6.62
N SER A 40 -19.39 -8.28 -7.51
CA SER A 40 -20.65 -7.55 -7.69
C SER A 40 -21.40 -7.36 -6.37
N GLY A 41 -21.66 -6.10 -5.99
CA GLY A 41 -22.48 -5.75 -4.81
C GLY A 41 -21.73 -5.73 -3.48
N GLU A 42 -20.42 -5.94 -3.48
CA GLU A 42 -19.60 -5.82 -2.29
C GLU A 42 -19.34 -4.37 -1.90
N THR A 43 -18.90 -4.18 -0.64
CA THR A 43 -18.42 -2.89 -0.17
C THR A 43 -17.19 -3.10 0.69
N LEU A 44 -16.10 -2.38 0.39
CA LEU A 44 -14.94 -2.37 1.27
C LEU A 44 -15.27 -1.58 2.53
N THR A 45 -14.99 -2.18 3.68
CA THR A 45 -15.25 -1.56 4.99
C THR A 45 -13.98 -1.23 5.76
N ARG A 46 -12.94 -2.07 5.63
CA ARG A 46 -11.70 -1.95 6.41
C ARG A 46 -10.55 -2.59 5.66
N VAL A 47 -9.37 -2.01 5.79
CA VAL A 47 -8.11 -2.61 5.35
C VAL A 47 -7.15 -2.62 6.53
N ARG A 48 -6.58 -3.78 6.80
CA ARG A 48 -5.47 -3.97 7.73
C ARG A 48 -4.24 -4.35 6.95
N TYR A 49 -3.16 -3.63 7.10
CA TYR A 49 -1.98 -3.90 6.30
C TYR A 49 -0.69 -3.59 7.05
N HIS A 50 0.39 -4.20 6.59
CA HIS A 50 1.74 -4.00 7.06
C HIS A 50 2.62 -3.85 5.83
N TRP A 51 3.62 -2.97 5.91
CA TRP A 51 4.62 -2.84 4.88
C TRP A 51 5.97 -2.52 5.50
N GLN A 52 7.01 -2.88 4.76
CA GLN A 52 8.40 -2.59 5.07
C GLN A 52 9.14 -2.40 3.74
N ALA A 53 9.85 -1.29 3.63
CA ALA A 53 10.68 -0.96 2.50
C ALA A 53 12.15 -0.92 2.91
N GLN A 54 13.02 -1.30 1.98
CA GLN A 54 14.47 -1.14 2.10
C GLN A 54 14.98 -0.33 0.94
N HIS A 55 15.84 0.65 1.20
CA HIS A 55 16.56 1.37 0.16
C HIS A 55 18.03 0.90 0.08
N PRO A 56 18.57 0.57 -1.10
CA PRO A 56 19.98 0.31 -1.26
C PRO A 56 20.76 1.61 -1.46
N SER A 57 21.85 1.80 -0.71
CA SER A 57 22.80 2.90 -0.94
C SER A 57 23.54 2.74 -2.27
N LEU A 58 22.93 3.19 -3.36
CA LEU A 58 23.57 3.28 -4.68
C LEU A 58 23.74 4.75 -5.05
N GLY A 59 24.89 5.33 -4.72
CA GLY A 59 25.31 6.62 -5.25
C GLY A 59 24.49 7.84 -4.77
N VAL A 60 23.79 7.72 -3.65
CA VAL A 60 23.11 8.87 -3.04
C VAL A 60 24.18 9.83 -2.50
N ALA A 61 24.05 11.13 -2.80
CA ALA A 61 24.97 12.14 -2.28
C ALA A 61 24.94 12.12 -0.75
N ALA A 62 26.10 12.23 -0.10
CA ALA A 62 26.24 12.20 1.36
C ALA A 62 25.44 13.28 2.11
N GLU A 63 24.92 14.27 1.37
CA GLU A 63 24.12 15.40 1.87
C GLU A 63 22.62 15.25 1.56
N ALA A 64 22.18 14.09 1.04
CA ALA A 64 20.77 13.87 0.74
C ALA A 64 19.92 13.95 2.03
N PRO A 65 18.79 14.68 2.01
CA PRO A 65 17.97 14.94 3.19
C PRO A 65 17.21 13.70 3.72
N GLY A 66 17.61 12.50 3.32
CA GLY A 66 16.82 11.28 3.43
C GLY A 66 15.89 11.11 2.25
N ILE A 67 15.09 10.06 2.30
CA ILE A 67 14.24 9.61 1.21
C ILE A 67 12.84 9.40 1.77
N ILE A 68 11.84 9.82 0.99
CA ILE A 68 10.43 9.75 1.35
C ILE A 68 9.77 8.67 0.52
N ILE A 69 9.08 7.76 1.18
CA ILE A 69 8.27 6.73 0.51
C ILE A 69 6.81 7.02 0.82
N GLY A 70 6.03 7.26 -0.22
CA GLY A 70 4.57 7.31 -0.17
C GLY A 70 3.98 5.92 -0.41
N VAL A 71 3.01 5.51 0.42
CA VAL A 71 2.27 4.25 0.27
C VAL A 71 0.78 4.56 0.27
N GLY A 72 0.10 4.13 -0.79
CA GLY A 72 -1.32 4.39 -1.00
C GLY A 72 -2.08 3.15 -1.44
N ILE A 73 -3.35 3.06 -1.05
CA ILE A 73 -4.31 2.08 -1.53
C ILE A 73 -5.38 2.82 -2.33
N ILE A 74 -5.65 2.36 -3.55
CA ILE A 74 -6.62 2.96 -4.46
C ILE A 74 -7.45 1.88 -5.12
N ASP A 75 -8.70 2.20 -5.45
CA ASP A 75 -9.51 1.44 -6.38
C ASP A 75 -9.60 2.17 -7.72
N VAL A 76 -9.41 1.45 -8.82
CA VAL A 76 -9.46 1.95 -10.21
C VAL A 76 -10.43 1.10 -11.02
N PRO A 77 -10.91 1.54 -12.20
CA PRO A 77 -11.73 0.69 -13.07
C PRO A 77 -11.08 -0.68 -13.33
N SER A 78 -11.89 -1.75 -13.37
CA SER A 78 -11.36 -3.09 -13.63
C SER A 78 -10.72 -3.16 -15.01
N GLY A 79 -9.57 -3.83 -15.08
CA GLY A 79 -8.77 -3.93 -16.31
C GLY A 79 -7.85 -2.73 -16.58
N THR A 80 -7.76 -1.75 -15.68
CA THR A 80 -6.69 -0.74 -15.71
C THR A 80 -5.32 -1.43 -15.71
N ALA A 81 -4.45 -1.07 -16.66
CA ALA A 81 -3.10 -1.62 -16.72
C ALA A 81 -2.26 -1.11 -15.53
N LYS A 82 -1.33 -1.94 -15.03
CA LYS A 82 -0.44 -1.61 -13.90
C LYS A 82 0.28 -0.25 -14.08
N ALA A 83 0.66 0.09 -15.31
CA ALA A 83 1.31 1.37 -15.62
C ALA A 83 0.41 2.59 -15.36
N ASP A 84 -0.88 2.47 -15.61
CA ASP A 84 -1.86 3.56 -15.58
C ASP A 84 -2.49 3.79 -14.20
N VAL A 85 -2.24 2.89 -13.23
CA VAL A 85 -2.69 3.09 -11.84
C VAL A 85 -1.95 4.30 -11.26
N PRO A 86 -2.61 5.30 -10.64
CA PRO A 86 -1.94 6.43 -10.02
C PRO A 86 -0.90 6.01 -8.97
N SER A 87 0.14 6.82 -8.79
CA SER A 87 1.15 6.63 -7.75
C SER A 87 1.07 7.75 -6.69
N PRO A 88 1.36 7.44 -5.42
CA PRO A 88 1.01 8.29 -4.27
C PRO A 88 1.70 9.66 -4.23
N LEU A 89 2.96 9.76 -4.65
CA LEU A 89 3.70 11.02 -4.62
C LEU A 89 3.48 11.84 -5.90
N SER A 90 3.33 11.19 -7.05
CA SER A 90 3.06 11.87 -8.33
C SER A 90 1.61 12.36 -8.45
N TYR A 91 0.67 11.72 -7.77
CA TYR A 91 -0.76 12.03 -7.82
C TYR A 91 -1.37 12.16 -6.41
N PRO A 92 -0.91 13.14 -5.60
CA PRO A 92 -1.33 13.28 -4.21
C PRO A 92 -2.80 13.73 -4.08
N ASP A 93 -3.35 14.38 -5.09
CA ASP A 93 -4.71 14.94 -5.09
C ASP A 93 -5.80 13.90 -5.46
N VAL A 94 -5.41 12.67 -5.79
CA VAL A 94 -6.37 11.59 -6.09
C VAL A 94 -7.02 11.08 -4.80
N GLU A 95 -8.27 10.64 -4.89
CA GLU A 95 -8.97 10.04 -3.74
C GLU A 95 -8.44 8.65 -3.41
N TRP A 96 -7.44 8.60 -2.53
CA TRP A 96 -6.89 7.38 -1.94
C TRP A 96 -7.83 6.79 -0.88
N ILE A 97 -7.97 5.45 -0.85
CA ILE A 97 -8.68 4.72 0.21
C ILE A 97 -7.90 4.81 1.53
N ALA A 98 -6.57 4.69 1.42
CA ALA A 98 -5.63 4.89 2.50
C ALA A 98 -4.36 5.51 1.90
N TYR A 99 -3.74 6.42 2.62
CA TYR A 99 -2.48 7.04 2.24
C TYR A 99 -1.64 7.24 3.50
N GLU A 100 -0.39 6.86 3.43
CA GLU A 100 0.62 7.21 4.43
C GLU A 100 1.95 7.48 3.74
N HIS A 101 2.86 8.12 4.46
CA HIS A 101 4.24 8.27 4.03
C HIS A 101 5.16 8.05 5.21
N THR A 102 6.40 7.69 4.90
CA THR A 102 7.47 7.64 5.88
C THR A 102 8.73 8.22 5.25
N SER A 103 9.68 8.62 6.10
CA SER A 103 11.02 8.95 5.66
C SER A 103 12.02 8.06 6.36
N PHE A 104 13.14 7.79 5.68
CA PHE A 104 14.33 7.27 6.33
C PHE A 104 15.46 8.30 6.23
N LEU A 105 16.33 8.25 7.23
CA LEU A 105 17.62 8.93 7.24
C LEU A 105 18.68 7.86 6.99
N PRO A 106 19.68 8.10 6.14
CA PRO A 106 20.71 7.12 5.82
C PRO A 106 21.41 6.58 7.08
N TYR A 107 21.36 5.27 7.34
CA TYR A 107 22.07 4.63 8.45
C TYR A 107 23.03 3.56 7.93
N THR A 108 24.32 3.91 7.91
CA THR A 108 25.39 2.99 7.55
C THR A 108 25.76 2.07 8.71
N VAL A 109 25.67 0.76 8.50
CA VAL A 109 26.16 -0.29 9.41
C VAL A 109 27.45 -0.88 8.85
N ILE A 110 28.56 -0.79 9.58
CA ILE A 110 29.82 -1.42 9.16
C ILE A 110 29.85 -2.84 9.72
N SER A 111 29.99 -3.84 8.84
CA SER A 111 30.21 -5.22 9.27
C SER A 111 31.55 -5.33 10.02
N PRO A 112 31.56 -5.89 11.24
CA PRO A 112 32.78 -5.98 12.04
C PRO A 112 33.81 -6.97 11.46
N ASP A 113 33.36 -7.93 10.65
CA ASP A 113 34.21 -9.00 10.13
C ASP A 113 34.81 -8.67 8.76
N THR A 114 34.06 -7.95 7.93
CA THR A 114 34.45 -7.64 6.54
C THR A 114 34.83 -6.19 6.33
N TYR A 115 34.55 -5.30 7.30
CA TYR A 115 34.68 -3.84 7.19
C TYR A 115 33.92 -3.24 6.00
N ILE A 116 32.98 -3.99 5.43
CA ILE A 116 32.09 -3.51 4.38
C ILE A 116 30.98 -2.69 5.05
N ALA A 117 30.75 -1.49 4.54
CA ALA A 117 29.60 -0.68 4.88
C ALA A 117 28.34 -1.26 4.21
N TYR A 118 27.36 -1.66 5.02
CA TYR A 118 26.02 -2.04 4.60
C TYR A 118 25.07 -0.92 5.01
N GLU A 119 24.32 -0.37 4.07
CA GLU A 119 23.18 0.49 4.40
C GLU A 119 21.92 -0.38 4.36
N LEU A 120 21.26 -0.49 5.51
CA LEU A 120 20.05 -1.30 5.66
C LEU A 120 18.99 -0.45 6.33
N ASP A 121 18.58 0.57 5.60
CA ASP A 121 17.53 1.47 6.05
C ASP A 121 16.19 0.83 5.79
N LEU A 122 15.48 0.54 6.87
CA LEU A 122 14.13 -0.02 6.83
C LEU A 122 13.12 1.06 7.19
N ALA A 123 12.06 1.14 6.41
CA ALA A 123 10.97 2.07 6.63
C ALA A 123 9.61 1.36 6.53
N PRO A 124 8.63 1.64 7.41
CA PRO A 124 8.73 2.52 8.57
C PRO A 124 9.61 1.87 9.67
N VAL A 125 10.38 2.69 10.39
CA VAL A 125 11.37 2.25 11.41
C VAL A 125 10.76 1.35 12.48
N GLN A 126 9.53 1.65 12.89
CA GLN A 126 8.84 0.92 13.96
C GLN A 126 8.15 -0.36 13.47
N GLY A 127 8.09 -0.59 12.15
CA GLY A 127 7.17 -1.55 11.56
C GLY A 127 5.73 -1.30 12.04
N GLY A 128 4.85 -2.28 11.85
CA GLY A 128 3.59 -2.34 12.59
C GLY A 128 2.33 -2.30 11.74
N GLU A 129 1.30 -2.95 12.25
CA GLU A 129 0.00 -3.07 11.59
C GLU A 129 -0.66 -1.69 11.48
N ARG A 130 -1.13 -1.38 10.28
CA ARG A 130 -1.97 -0.24 9.94
C ARG A 130 -3.39 -0.72 9.82
N ASP A 131 -4.32 0.07 10.34
CA ASP A 131 -5.74 -0.23 10.28
C ASP A 131 -6.51 0.98 9.79
N SER A 132 -6.80 0.96 8.50
CA SER A 132 -7.55 2.02 7.84
C SER A 132 -8.99 1.57 7.67
N ARG A 133 -9.89 2.25 8.38
CA ARG A 133 -11.31 2.21 8.03
C ARG A 133 -11.43 2.81 6.63
N ALA A 134 -12.11 2.11 5.73
CA ALA A 134 -12.34 2.65 4.40
C ALA A 134 -13.05 4.00 4.55
N GLN A 135 -12.41 5.06 4.07
CA GLN A 135 -12.95 6.42 4.18
C GLN A 135 -14.16 6.65 3.27
N ARG A 136 -14.47 5.69 2.40
CA ARG A 136 -15.62 5.68 1.49
C ARG A 136 -16.10 4.25 1.22
N VAL A 137 -17.34 4.12 0.75
CA VAL A 137 -17.91 2.88 0.20
C VAL A 137 -17.04 2.46 -0.98
N GLY A 138 -16.11 1.53 -0.73
CA GLY A 138 -15.20 1.07 -1.78
C GLY A 138 -15.92 0.14 -2.74
N GLY A 139 -15.78 0.44 -4.02
CA GLY A 139 -16.07 -0.48 -5.13
C GLY A 139 -17.51 -0.50 -5.60
N ALA A 140 -17.91 0.47 -6.42
CA ALA A 140 -18.92 0.17 -7.44
C ALA A 140 -18.42 -1.03 -8.28
N LEU A 141 -19.34 -1.85 -8.78
CA LEU A 141 -19.06 -3.00 -9.64
C LEU A 141 -18.08 -2.63 -10.77
N GLY A 142 -17.07 -3.48 -10.99
CA GLY A 142 -16.05 -3.24 -12.03
C GLY A 142 -14.91 -2.32 -11.59
N ARG A 143 -14.44 -2.47 -10.34
CA ARG A 143 -13.22 -1.82 -9.85
C ARG A 143 -12.24 -2.84 -9.29
N ASP A 144 -10.95 -2.58 -9.46
CA ASP A 144 -9.85 -3.36 -8.92
C ASP A 144 -9.12 -2.53 -7.86
N MET A 145 -8.71 -3.19 -6.77
CA MET A 145 -7.91 -2.56 -5.72
C MET A 145 -6.42 -2.73 -5.99
N TRP A 146 -5.66 -1.68 -5.69
CA TRP A 146 -4.22 -1.65 -5.85
C TRP A 146 -3.56 -1.05 -4.61
N LEU A 147 -2.42 -1.62 -4.23
CA LEU A 147 -1.46 -0.94 -3.37
C LEU A 147 -0.34 -0.38 -4.25
N CYS A 148 0.03 0.86 -3.99
CA CYS A 148 1.04 1.60 -4.72
C CYS A 148 2.03 2.17 -3.71
N ALA A 149 3.32 1.99 -3.97
CA ALA A 149 4.39 2.63 -3.25
C ALA A 149 5.26 3.41 -4.24
N GLU A 150 5.72 4.58 -3.84
CA GLU A 150 6.55 5.45 -4.68
C GLU A 150 7.56 6.20 -3.81
N VAL A 151 8.75 6.34 -4.37
CA VAL A 151 9.78 7.27 -3.91
C VAL A 151 9.95 8.35 -4.99
N ASP A 152 10.37 9.55 -4.60
CA ASP A 152 10.75 10.55 -5.59
C ASP A 152 11.85 9.99 -6.51
N GLN A 153 11.73 10.21 -7.83
CA GLN A 153 12.68 9.65 -8.80
C GLN A 153 14.11 10.15 -8.53
N ASP A 154 14.23 11.39 -8.06
CA ASP A 154 15.51 11.99 -7.71
C ASP A 154 16.12 11.41 -6.41
N GLN A 155 15.34 10.66 -5.65
CA GLN A 155 15.74 10.04 -4.39
C GLN A 155 16.16 8.57 -4.53
N GLY A 156 16.09 7.99 -5.73
CA GLY A 156 16.55 6.63 -5.98
C GLY A 156 15.42 5.60 -5.89
N VAL A 157 15.75 4.37 -5.48
CA VAL A 157 14.91 3.18 -5.73
C VAL A 157 14.84 2.28 -4.50
N PHE A 158 13.80 1.47 -4.36
CA PHE A 158 13.61 0.68 -3.13
C PHE A 158 13.07 -0.72 -3.40
N TYR A 159 13.22 -1.58 -2.39
CA TYR A 159 12.55 -2.87 -2.24
C TYR A 159 11.34 -2.70 -1.32
N LEU A 160 10.27 -3.47 -1.57
CA LEU A 160 9.07 -3.46 -0.75
C LEU A 160 8.62 -4.89 -0.42
N SER A 161 8.31 -5.10 0.85
CA SER A 161 7.56 -6.26 1.34
C SER A 161 6.31 -5.77 2.08
N CYS A 162 5.16 -6.36 1.79
CA CYS A 162 3.91 -5.92 2.37
C CYS A 162 2.85 -7.02 2.38
N GLY A 163 1.86 -6.89 3.25
CA GLY A 163 0.77 -7.83 3.37
C GLY A 163 -0.38 -7.27 4.15
N GLY A 164 -1.54 -7.91 4.05
CA GLY A 164 -2.72 -7.42 4.74
C GLY A 164 -3.96 -8.26 4.55
N SER A 165 -5.06 -7.68 5.00
CA SER A 165 -6.40 -8.22 4.88
C SER A 165 -7.41 -7.09 4.67
N SER A 166 -8.40 -7.35 3.83
CA SER A 166 -9.47 -6.42 3.49
C SER A 166 -10.81 -7.04 3.91
N LEU A 167 -11.64 -6.27 4.62
CA LEU A 167 -12.97 -6.69 5.06
C LEU A 167 -14.03 -6.16 4.10
N PHE A 168 -14.76 -7.08 3.49
CA PHE A 168 -15.85 -6.79 2.57
C PHE A 168 -17.20 -7.07 3.22
N LEU A 169 -18.16 -6.18 3.00
CA LEU A 169 -19.58 -6.42 3.24
C LEU A 169 -20.16 -7.09 1.99
N LEU A 170 -20.68 -8.31 2.13
CA LEU A 170 -21.20 -9.12 1.02
C LEU A 170 -22.57 -8.62 0.57
N PRO A 171 -23.00 -8.87 -0.68
CA PRO A 171 -24.34 -8.53 -1.16
C PRO A 171 -25.45 -9.04 -0.22
N ALA A 172 -26.58 -8.32 -0.20
CA ALA A 172 -27.76 -8.69 0.59
C ALA A 172 -28.52 -9.87 -0.05
#